data_AF-A0A6N6KKD0-F1
#
_entry.id   AF-A0A6N6KKD0-F1
#
_cell.length_a   1.000
_cell.length_b   1.000
_cell.length_c   1.000
_cell.angle_alpha   90.00
_cell.angle_beta   90.00
_cell.angle_gamma   90.00
#
_symmetry.space_group_name_H-M   'P 1'
#
loop_
_entity.id
_entity.type
_entity.pdbx_description
1 polymer ?
#
loop_
_entity_poly.entity_id
_entity_poly.type
_entity_poly.pdbx_seq_one_letter_code
_entity_poly.pdbx_strand_id
1 'polypeptide(L)'
;MQNLKRRFLNLPEYLLIAAVIFYWVSTAVVINPVAIGLLVVLILQLFFKNRIIGIVIPGILIMASFYMLLAMMSELNEFPVFNADARKLLLVGLSFFLSTILVSGVMIYKYASPKPV
;
A
#
# COMPACT_ATOMS: atom_id res chain seq x y z
N MET A 1 -3.92 -19.16 18.87
CA MET A 1 -3.82 -18.81 17.43
C MET A 1 -4.83 -17.76 16.96
N GLN A 2 -6.08 -17.72 17.46
CA GLN A 2 -7.11 -16.77 17.00
C GLN A 2 -6.73 -15.28 17.18
N ASN A 3 -6.07 -14.93 18.28
CA ASN A 3 -5.61 -13.55 18.53
C ASN A 3 -4.53 -13.07 17.56
N LEU A 4 -3.64 -13.96 17.11
CA LEU A 4 -2.57 -13.62 16.17
C LEU A 4 -3.13 -13.34 14.77
N LYS A 5 -4.04 -14.19 14.29
CA LYS A 5 -4.76 -14.00 13.02
C LYS A 5 -5.53 -12.67 13.01
N ARG A 6 -6.22 -12.35 14.10
CA ARG A 6 -7.01 -11.11 14.23
C ARG A 6 -6.13 -9.85 14.22
N ARG A 7 -4.95 -9.88 14.86
CA ARG A 7 -3.98 -8.77 14.79
C ARG A 7 -3.47 -8.59 13.37
N PHE A 8 -3.04 -9.68 12.73
CA PHE A 8 -2.50 -9.63 11.37
C PHE A 8 -3.48 -9.04 10.35
N LEU A 9 -4.76 -9.44 10.41
CA LEU A 9 -5.78 -8.93 9.50
C LEU A 9 -6.09 -7.43 9.70
N ASN A 10 -5.79 -6.85 10.87
CA ASN A 10 -6.00 -5.43 11.12
C ASN A 10 -4.77 -4.57 10.80
N LEU A 11 -3.60 -5.17 10.52
CA LEU A 11 -2.39 -4.42 10.18
C LEU A 11 -2.50 -3.54 8.93
N PRO A 12 -3.20 -3.93 7.84
CA PRO A 12 -3.17 -3.16 6.60
C PRO A 12 -3.56 -1.70 6.76
N GLU A 13 -4.66 -1.40 7.45
CA GLU A 13 -5.09 -0.01 7.64
C GLU A 13 -4.07 0.82 8.41
N TYR A 14 -3.44 0.25 9.45
CA TYR A 14 -2.40 0.96 10.21
C TYR A 14 -1.14 1.18 9.38
N LEU A 15 -0.74 0.20 8.56
CA LEU A 15 0.39 0.34 7.65
C LEU A 15 0.13 1.40 6.58
N LEU A 16 -1.08 1.47 6.03
CA LEU A 16 -1.47 2.50 5.08
C LEU A 16 -1.52 3.89 5.73
N ILE A 17 -2.01 4.02 6.96
CA ILE A 17 -1.96 5.28 7.71
C ILE A 17 -0.52 5.72 7.91
N ALA A 18 0.36 4.81 8.35
CA ALA A 18 1.78 5.09 8.50
C ALA A 18 2.43 5.53 7.17
N ALA A 19 2.07 4.87 6.05
CA ALA A 19 2.55 5.25 4.72
C ALA A 19 2.08 6.65 4.30
N VAL A 20 0.83 7.03 4.59
CA VAL A 20 0.33 8.39 4.29
C VAL A 20 1.02 9.44 5.16
N ILE A 21 1.26 9.15 6.44
CA ILE A 21 2.04 10.05 7.32
C ILE A 21 3.47 10.20 6.79
N PHE A 22 4.12 9.10 6.42
CA PHE A 22 5.45 9.12 5.83
C PHE A 22 5.49 9.97 4.55
N TYR A 23 4.53 9.78 3.64
CA TYR A 23 4.36 10.61 2.46
C TYR A 23 4.21 12.10 2.83
N TRP A 24 3.31 12.42 3.76
CA TRP A 24 3.04 13.81 4.13
C TRP A 24 4.30 14.49 4.69
N VAL A 25 4.99 13.85 5.63
CA VAL A 25 6.26 14.36 6.18
C VAL A 25 7.31 14.53 5.09
N SER A 26 7.40 13.58 4.15
CA SER A 26 8.36 13.62 3.04
C SER A 26 8.11 14.78 2.06
N THR A 27 6.86 15.26 1.93
CA THR A 27 6.58 16.42 1.09
C THR A 27 7.04 17.76 1.67
N ALA A 28 7.34 17.82 2.98
CA ALA A 28 7.67 19.06 3.69
C ALA A 28 6.63 20.19 3.54
N VAL A 29 5.39 19.85 3.16
CA VAL A 29 4.25 20.78 3.04
C VAL A 29 3.33 20.59 4.24
N VAL A 30 3.17 21.65 5.03
CA VAL A 30 2.33 21.61 6.25
C VAL A 30 0.88 21.28 5.92
N ILE A 31 0.29 21.94 4.92
CA ILE A 31 -1.09 21.70 4.49
C ILE A 31 -1.06 20.95 3.17
N ASN A 32 -1.19 19.63 3.24
CA ASN A 32 -1.31 18.77 2.07
C ASN A 32 -2.74 18.19 1.99
N PRO A 33 -3.63 18.77 1.15
CA PRO A 33 -5.02 18.32 1.04
C PRO A 33 -5.16 16.85 0.65
N VAL A 34 -4.23 16.33 -0.15
CA VAL A 34 -4.22 14.92 -0.57
C VAL A 34 -3.92 14.02 0.63
N ALA A 35 -2.88 14.33 1.40
CA ALA A 35 -2.54 13.57 2.60
C ALA A 35 -3.67 13.61 3.64
N ILE A 36 -4.27 14.78 3.86
CA ILE A 36 -5.41 14.95 4.77
C ILE A 36 -6.59 14.10 4.32
N GLY A 37 -6.96 14.17 3.03
CA GLY A 37 -8.06 13.38 2.48
C GLY A 37 -7.83 11.88 2.64
N LEU A 38 -6.63 11.39 2.31
CA LEU A 38 -6.26 9.98 2.47
C LEU A 38 -6.32 9.54 3.93
N LEU A 39 -5.81 10.35 4.86
CA LEU A 39 -5.89 10.04 6.30
C LEU A 39 -7.32 9.98 6.80
N VAL A 40 -8.15 10.96 6.44
CA VAL A 40 -9.58 10.96 6.84
C VAL A 40 -10.24 9.69 6.34
N VAL A 41 -10.07 9.34 5.06
CA VAL A 41 -10.65 8.11 4.48
C VAL A 41 -10.19 6.85 5.23
N LEU A 42 -8.89 6.72 5.52
CA LEU A 42 -8.34 5.57 6.24
C LEU A 42 -8.81 5.50 7.71
N ILE A 43 -8.89 6.65 8.39
CA ILE A 43 -9.41 6.73 9.77
C ILE A 43 -10.88 6.33 9.77
N LEU A 44 -11.70 6.87 8.87
CA LEU A 44 -13.10 6.47 8.74
C LEU A 44 -13.23 4.97 8.43
N GLN A 45 -12.32 4.42 7.61
CA GLN A 45 -12.29 2.99 7.31
C GLN A 45 -11.99 2.13 8.56
N LEU A 46 -11.16 2.59 9.50
CA LEU A 46 -10.92 1.88 10.77
C LEU A 46 -12.19 1.75 11.62
N PHE A 47 -13.01 2.80 11.67
CA PHE A 47 -14.23 2.84 12.48
C PHE A 47 -15.40 2.13 11.78
N PHE A 48 -15.71 2.51 10.54
CA PHE A 48 -16.89 2.02 9.83
C PHE A 48 -16.68 0.64 9.20
N LYS A 49 -15.42 0.26 8.91
CA LYS A 49 -15.08 -1.03 8.30
C LYS A 49 -15.94 -1.32 7.07
N ASN A 50 -16.13 -0.30 6.24
CA ASN A 50 -17.00 -0.38 5.08
C ASN A 50 -16.40 -1.39 4.09
N ARG A 51 -17.20 -2.38 3.68
CA ARG A 51 -16.77 -3.47 2.80
C ARG A 51 -16.28 -2.96 1.44
N ILE A 52 -16.99 -2.01 0.85
CA ILE A 52 -16.70 -1.50 -0.49
C ILE A 52 -15.38 -0.73 -0.44
N ILE A 53 -15.25 0.24 0.46
CA ILE A 53 -14.02 1.03 0.64
C ILE A 53 -12.82 0.12 0.98
N GLY A 54 -13.06 -0.90 1.81
CA GLY A 54 -12.07 -1.91 2.20
C GLY A 54 -11.54 -2.77 1.05
N ILE A 55 -12.23 -2.80 -0.09
CA ILE A 55 -11.81 -3.49 -1.32
C ILE A 55 -11.28 -2.48 -2.35
N VAL A 56 -11.90 -1.30 -2.46
CA VAL A 56 -11.54 -0.27 -3.45
C VAL A 56 -10.15 0.32 -3.17
N ILE A 57 -9.84 0.70 -1.91
CA ILE A 57 -8.53 1.27 -1.54
C ILE A 57 -7.38 0.35 -1.97
N PRO A 58 -7.33 -0.93 -1.51
CA PRO A 58 -6.25 -1.83 -1.93
C PRO A 58 -6.30 -2.17 -3.42
N GLY A 59 -7.47 -2.15 -4.06
CA GLY A 59 -7.59 -2.32 -5.51
C GLY A 59 -6.86 -1.22 -6.30
N ILE A 60 -7.06 0.04 -5.92
CA ILE A 60 -6.35 1.19 -6.52
C ILE A 60 -4.83 1.06 -6.28
N LEU A 61 -4.41 0.68 -5.07
CA LEU A 61 -3.00 0.49 -4.75
C LEU A 61 -2.34 -0.62 -5.57
N ILE A 62 -3.06 -1.73 -5.81
CA ILE A 62 -2.57 -2.81 -6.68
C ILE A 62 -2.38 -2.29 -8.11
N MET A 63 -3.36 -1.59 -8.67
CA MET A 63 -3.25 -1.02 -10.03
C MET A 63 -2.08 -0.04 -10.14
N ALA A 64 -1.94 0.87 -9.17
CA ALA A 64 -0.81 1.80 -9.11
C ALA A 64 0.54 1.07 -8.97
N SER A 65 0.58 -0.02 -8.19
CA SER A 65 1.79 -0.82 -7.99
C SER A 65 2.20 -1.56 -9.26
N PHE A 66 1.25 -2.09 -10.03
CA PHE A 66 1.53 -2.69 -11.33
C PHE A 66 1.99 -1.65 -12.35
N TYR A 67 1.39 -0.47 -12.37
CA TYR A 67 1.85 0.64 -13.20
C TYR A 67 3.30 1.02 -12.86
N MET A 68 3.62 1.17 -11.56
CA MET A 68 4.99 1.42 -11.09
C MET A 68 5.95 0.28 -11.48
N LEU A 69 5.53 -0.98 -11.40
CA LEU A 69 6.36 -2.12 -11.81
C LEU A 69 6.71 -2.04 -13.30
N LEU A 70 5.75 -1.69 -14.15
CA LEU A 70 5.99 -1.49 -15.59
C LEU A 70 6.98 -0.35 -15.83
N ALA A 71 6.84 0.78 -15.12
CA ALA A 71 7.76 1.90 -15.19
C ALA A 71 9.19 1.51 -14.75
N MET A 72 9.30 0.77 -13.63
CA MET A 72 10.59 0.24 -13.14
C MET A 72 11.26 -0.68 -14.16
N MET A 73 10.49 -1.56 -14.82
CA MET A 73 11.02 -2.44 -15.86
C MET A 73 11.45 -1.67 -17.12
N SER A 74 10.75 -0.58 -17.46
CA SER A 74 11.15 0.32 -18.55
C SER A 74 12.52 0.95 -18.26
N GLU A 75 12.67 1.58 -17.10
CA GLU A 75 13.92 2.21 -16.66
C GLU A 75 15.06 1.19 -16.57
N LEU A 76 14.77 -0.02 -16.09
CA LEU A 76 15.77 -1.08 -15.97
C LEU A 76 16.38 -1.48 -17.33
N ASN A 77 15.58 -1.43 -18.40
CA ASN A 77 16.04 -1.76 -19.76
C ASN A 77 16.91 -0.66 -20.39
N GLU A 78 16.89 0.56 -19.85
CA GLU A 78 17.73 1.65 -20.33
C GLU A 78 19.16 1.57 -19.78
N PHE A 79 19.38 0.80 -18.71
CA PHE A 79 20.73 0.58 -18.19
C PHE A 79 21.56 -0.25 -19.17
N PRO A 80 22.72 0.26 -19.64
CA PRO A 80 23.59 -0.48 -20.57
C PRO A 80 24.24 -1.71 -19.92
N VAL A 81 24.37 -1.71 -18.59
CA VAL A 81 24.93 -2.80 -17.78
C VAL A 81 24.25 -2.86 -16.42
N PHE A 82 24.18 -4.05 -15.82
CA PHE A 82 23.57 -4.27 -14.50
C PHE A 82 24.50 -3.85 -13.34
N ASN A 83 24.70 -2.53 -13.25
CA ASN A 83 25.55 -1.85 -12.28
C ASN A 83 24.88 -1.70 -10.90
N ALA A 84 25.52 -0.93 -10.00
CA ALA A 84 25.02 -0.71 -8.65
C ALA A 84 23.65 0.01 -8.63
N ASP A 85 23.43 0.96 -9.54
CA ASP A 85 22.18 1.73 -9.61
C ASP A 85 21.03 0.87 -10.14
N ALA A 86 21.25 0.08 -11.18
CA ALA A 86 20.26 -0.88 -11.69
C ALA A 86 19.83 -1.89 -10.61
N ARG A 87 20.80 -2.39 -9.81
CA ARG A 87 20.51 -3.28 -8.66
C ARG A 87 19.69 -2.57 -7.59
N LYS A 88 20.03 -1.32 -7.28
CA LYS A 88 19.31 -0.53 -6.28
C LYS A 88 17.86 -0.27 -6.72
N LEU A 89 17.65 0.10 -7.98
CA LEU A 89 16.33 0.31 -8.57
C LEU A 89 15.49 -0.97 -8.48
N LEU A 90 16.04 -2.11 -8.90
CA LEU A 90 15.34 -3.40 -8.85
C LEU A 90 15.02 -3.82 -7.42
N LEU A 91 15.99 -3.79 -6.51
CA LEU A 91 15.80 -4.26 -5.13
C LEU A 91 14.81 -3.41 -4.36
N VAL A 92 14.93 -2.07 -4.44
CA VAL A 92 14.02 -1.16 -3.74
C VAL A 92 12.63 -1.22 -4.35
N GLY A 93 12.53 -1.14 -5.69
CA GLY A 93 11.26 -1.15 -6.39
C GLY A 93 10.49 -2.46 -6.19
N LEU A 94 11.17 -3.62 -6.28
CA LEU A 94 10.54 -4.92 -6.07
C LEU A 94 10.13 -5.13 -4.61
N SER A 95 10.94 -4.67 -3.64
CA SER A 95 10.57 -4.73 -2.21
C SER A 95 9.32 -3.89 -1.92
N PHE A 96 9.25 -2.68 -2.50
CA PHE A 96 8.09 -1.82 -2.36
C PHE A 96 6.84 -2.40 -3.03
N PHE A 97 6.99 -2.96 -4.23
CA PHE A 97 5.93 -3.67 -4.93
C PHE A 97 5.38 -4.84 -4.11
N LEU A 98 6.25 -5.77 -3.70
CA LEU A 98 5.83 -6.98 -2.97
C LEU A 98 5.17 -6.63 -1.63
N SER A 99 5.74 -5.69 -0.86
CA SER A 99 5.13 -5.26 0.40
C SER A 99 3.76 -4.62 0.20
N THR A 100 3.60 -3.78 -0.83
CA THR A 100 2.32 -3.13 -1.14
C THR A 100 1.27 -4.14 -1.61
N ILE A 101 1.64 -5.11 -2.45
CA ILE A 101 0.76 -6.21 -2.87
C ILE A 101 0.34 -7.07 -1.68
N LEU A 102 1.26 -7.40 -0.77
CA LEU A 102 0.95 -8.16 0.44
C LEU A 102 -0.04 -7.41 1.34
N VAL A 103 0.21 -6.15 1.65
CA VAL A 103 -0.69 -5.31 2.45
C VAL A 103 -2.07 -5.23 1.81
N SER A 104 -2.12 -4.98 0.50
CA SER A 104 -3.37 -4.87 -0.27
C SER A 104 -4.14 -6.19 -0.30
N GLY A 105 -3.45 -7.30 -0.53
CA GLY A 105 -4.05 -8.64 -0.54
C GLY A 105 -4.63 -9.03 0.81
N VAL A 106 -3.94 -8.74 1.92
CA VAL A 106 -4.45 -8.98 3.28
C VAL A 106 -5.70 -8.13 3.55
N MET A 107 -5.72 -6.87 3.12
CA MET A 107 -6.88 -5.99 3.28
C MET A 107 -8.08 -6.51 2.47
N ILE A 108 -7.88 -6.87 1.21
CA ILE A 108 -8.93 -7.46 0.36
C ILE A 108 -9.46 -8.74 1.01
N TYR A 109 -8.58 -9.65 1.44
CA TYR A 109 -8.99 -10.89 2.09
C TYR A 109 -9.87 -10.62 3.33
N LYS A 110 -9.51 -9.64 4.16
CA LYS A 110 -10.30 -9.23 5.34
C LYS A 110 -11.71 -8.75 4.97
N TYR A 111 -11.86 -7.94 3.93
CA TYR A 111 -13.15 -7.34 3.57
C TYR A 111 -13.98 -8.18 2.57
N ALA A 112 -13.34 -9.05 1.80
CA ALA A 112 -14.02 -9.98 0.91
C ALA A 112 -14.62 -11.18 1.68
N SER A 113 -13.93 -11.63 2.75
CA SER A 113 -14.39 -12.76 3.56
C SER A 113 -15.73 -12.45 4.26
N PRO A 114 -16.68 -13.41 4.27
CA PRO A 114 -17.90 -13.28 5.05
C PRO A 114 -17.58 -13.02 6.52
N LYS A 115 -18.34 -12.11 7.17
CA LYS A 115 -18.27 -11.99 8.63
C LYS A 115 -18.71 -13.34 9.23
N PRO A 116 -18.01 -13.89 10.24
CA PRO A 116 -18.56 -15.02 10.98
C PRO A 116 -19.90 -14.57 11.58
N VAL A 117 -20.96 -15.34 11.27
CA VAL A 117 -22.29 -15.21 11.87
C VAL A 117 -22.20 -15.50 13.36
#